data_AF-A0A2M9KX70-F1
#
_entry.id   AF-A0A2M9KX70-F1
#
_cell.length_a   1.000
_cell.length_b   1.000
_cell.length_c   1.000
_cell.angle_alpha   90.00
_cell.angle_beta   90.00
_cell.angle_gamma   90.00
#
_symmetry.space_group_name_H-M   'P 1'
#
loop_
_entity.id
_entity.type
_entity.pdbx_description
1 polymer ?
#
loop_
_entity_poly.entity_id
_entity_poly.type
_entity_poly.pdbx_seq_one_letter_code
_entity_poly.pdbx_strand_id
1 'polypeptide(L)'
;MRTRTPLSPGAVALVASPVVALPLAVSGVDLPMTGLLCLALALAAQRRAGGAGLALAAACALKWTAWPAVPVAVALLAAVAGRRAAWRCAGVTVTGATALMAPWLVLAPGPMVRQVFAFPLGLGEWRTPAASPLPGRLLAHLGTGGWWSALALLLLGGGAVAVSLVRRPPTDAVAAADRLAVGLALAFLLAPAGRYGYLALPLFLAVFTRLASPRTPSPRRPAAAAAAAAASAALPSATRRPRASAAAPADPPVLVSAP
;
A
#
# COMPACT_ATOMS: atom_id res chain seq x y z
N MET A 1 -31.15 3.39 9.84
CA MET A 1 -30.11 2.91 10.77
C MET A 1 -28.89 2.50 9.96
N ARG A 2 -27.72 3.15 10.08
CA ARG A 2 -26.50 2.71 9.36
C ARG A 2 -25.84 1.56 10.13
N THR A 3 -25.77 0.37 9.52
CA THR A 3 -24.95 -0.73 10.03
C THR A 3 -23.48 -0.30 10.04
N ARG A 4 -22.86 -0.31 11.22
CA ARG A 4 -21.40 -0.15 11.32
C ARG A 4 -20.78 -1.45 10.81
N THR A 5 -20.23 -1.45 9.59
CA THR A 5 -19.35 -2.51 9.13
C THR A 5 -18.17 -2.60 10.11
N PRO A 6 -17.93 -3.75 10.77
CA PRO A 6 -16.80 -3.87 11.69
C PRO A 6 -15.48 -3.67 10.93
N LEU A 7 -14.49 -3.09 11.60
CA LEU A 7 -13.14 -3.02 11.05
C LEU A 7 -12.65 -4.45 10.79
N SER A 8 -12.06 -4.69 9.61
CA SER A 8 -11.55 -6.02 9.28
C SER A 8 -10.44 -6.42 10.26
N PRO A 9 -10.31 -7.70 10.64
CA PRO A 9 -9.26 -8.14 11.57
C PRO A 9 -7.85 -7.72 11.12
N GLY A 10 -7.60 -7.68 9.81
CA GLY A 10 -6.34 -7.17 9.25
C GLY A 10 -6.14 -5.66 9.44
N ALA A 11 -7.21 -4.85 9.43
CA ALA A 11 -7.11 -3.42 9.73
C ALA A 11 -6.85 -3.17 11.22
N VAL A 12 -7.46 -3.96 12.11
CA VAL A 12 -7.16 -3.95 13.55
C VAL A 12 -5.71 -4.36 13.80
N ALA A 13 -5.25 -5.46 13.19
CA ALA A 13 -3.87 -5.92 13.29
C ALA A 13 -2.84 -4.92 12.72
N LEU A 14 -3.18 -4.21 11.63
CA LEU A 14 -2.33 -3.14 11.09
C LEU A 14 -2.19 -2.00 12.10
N VAL A 15 -3.29 -1.50 12.67
CA VAL A 15 -3.29 -0.40 13.66
C VAL A 15 -2.58 -0.80 14.96
N ALA A 16 -2.78 -2.04 15.42
CA ALA A 16 -2.11 -2.58 16.61
C ALA A 16 -0.65 -2.98 16.38
N SER A 17 -0.16 -3.05 15.13
CA SER A 17 1.23 -3.42 14.85
C SER A 17 2.20 -2.36 15.38
N PRO A 18 3.37 -2.73 15.94
CA PRO A 18 4.33 -1.75 16.47
C PRO A 18 4.75 -0.67 15.46
N VAL A 19 4.77 -1.00 14.17
CA VAL A 19 5.12 -0.09 13.06
C VAL A 19 4.10 1.05 12.89
N VAL A 20 2.87 0.90 13.40
CA VAL A 20 1.80 1.91 13.35
C VAL A 20 1.47 2.44 14.74
N ALA A 21 1.43 1.57 15.75
CA ALA A 21 1.17 1.92 17.14
C ALA A 21 2.25 2.83 17.75
N LEU A 22 3.53 2.65 17.41
CA LEU A 22 4.58 3.55 17.87
C LEU A 22 4.46 4.95 17.23
N PRO A 23 4.35 5.12 15.89
CA PRO A 23 4.04 6.42 15.29
C PRO A 23 2.73 7.05 15.77
N LEU A 24 1.69 6.27 16.11
CA LEU A 24 0.47 6.78 16.75
C LEU A 24 0.75 7.48 18.08
N ALA A 25 1.68 6.93 18.88
CA ALA A 25 2.03 7.48 20.18
C ALA A 25 3.07 8.63 20.11
N VAL A 26 3.93 8.69 19.08
CA VAL A 26 5.08 9.63 19.05
C VAL A 26 5.20 10.55 17.82
N SER A 27 4.36 10.42 16.77
CA SER A 27 4.39 11.32 15.61
C SER A 27 3.06 12.02 15.37
N GLY A 28 3.03 13.33 15.62
CA GLY A 28 1.79 14.12 15.59
C GLY A 28 1.15 14.30 14.20
N VAL A 29 1.94 14.42 13.12
CA VAL A 29 1.41 14.80 11.79
C VAL A 29 1.48 13.70 10.73
N ASP A 30 2.34 12.70 10.91
CA ASP A 30 2.60 11.69 9.87
C ASP A 30 1.40 10.79 9.58
N LEU A 31 0.69 10.36 10.62
CA LEU A 31 -0.47 9.49 10.47
C LEU A 31 -1.74 10.25 10.02
N PRO A 32 -2.05 11.45 10.53
CA PRO A 32 -3.09 12.32 9.96
C PRO A 32 -2.85 12.62 8.47
N MET A 33 -1.61 12.95 8.08
CA MET A 33 -1.23 13.11 6.67
C MET A 33 -1.51 11.82 5.87
N THR A 34 -1.05 10.66 6.35
CA THR A 34 -1.27 9.38 5.66
C THR A 34 -2.76 9.00 5.55
N GLY A 35 -3.56 9.29 6.57
CA GLY A 35 -5.01 9.14 6.55
C GLY A 35 -5.69 10.02 5.50
N LEU A 36 -5.24 11.27 5.35
CA LEU A 36 -5.68 12.19 4.29
C LEU A 36 -5.25 11.70 2.89
N LEU A 37 -4.08 11.06 2.74
CA LEU A 37 -3.67 10.42 1.48
C LEU A 37 -4.58 9.24 1.12
N CYS A 38 -4.90 8.36 2.08
CA CYS A 38 -5.88 7.28 1.89
C CYS A 38 -7.26 7.83 1.49
N LEU A 39 -7.72 8.90 2.15
CA LEU A 39 -8.98 9.57 1.85
C LEU A 39 -8.97 10.20 0.44
N ALA A 40 -7.89 10.87 0.06
CA ALA A 40 -7.72 11.48 -1.25
C ALA A 40 -7.82 10.44 -2.38
N LEU A 41 -7.13 9.31 -2.25
CA LEU A 41 -7.18 8.22 -3.24
C LEU A 41 -8.55 7.55 -3.29
N ALA A 42 -9.21 7.34 -2.15
CA ALA A 42 -10.58 6.81 -2.11
C ALA A 42 -11.58 7.77 -2.79
N LEU A 43 -11.48 9.08 -2.53
CA LEU A 43 -12.33 10.08 -3.18
C LEU A 43 -12.02 10.22 -4.67
N ALA A 44 -10.75 10.11 -5.08
CA ALA A 44 -10.35 10.10 -6.48
C ALA A 44 -10.90 8.89 -7.25
N ALA A 45 -10.83 7.69 -6.67
CA ALA A 45 -11.44 6.48 -7.23
C ALA A 45 -12.98 6.59 -7.30
N GLN A 46 -13.62 7.25 -6.33
CA GLN A 46 -15.05 7.63 -6.37
C GLN A 46 -15.37 8.75 -7.38
N ARG A 47 -14.41 9.22 -8.19
CA ARG A 47 -14.53 10.36 -9.14
C ARG A 47 -14.82 11.72 -8.47
N ARG A 48 -14.72 11.82 -7.15
CA ARG A 48 -15.06 13.02 -6.34
C ARG A 48 -13.90 14.02 -6.29
N ALA A 49 -13.49 14.51 -7.47
CA ALA A 49 -12.31 15.35 -7.68
C ALA A 49 -12.14 16.52 -6.70
N GLY A 50 -13.21 17.26 -6.36
CA GLY A 50 -13.13 18.36 -5.39
C GLY A 50 -12.80 17.90 -3.96
N GLY A 51 -13.39 16.78 -3.52
CA GLY A 51 -13.09 16.20 -2.19
C GLY A 51 -11.68 15.61 -2.13
N ALA A 52 -11.23 14.95 -3.21
CA ALA A 52 -9.85 14.48 -3.33
C ALA A 52 -8.86 15.66 -3.24
N GLY A 53 -9.14 16.77 -3.96
CA GLY A 53 -8.31 17.97 -3.92
C GLY A 53 -8.25 18.63 -2.53
N LEU A 54 -9.36 18.68 -1.79
CA LEU A 54 -9.36 19.20 -0.41
C LEU A 54 -8.56 18.31 0.55
N ALA A 55 -8.66 16.99 0.43
CA ALA A 55 -7.86 16.06 1.24
C ALA A 55 -6.36 16.18 0.94
N LEU A 56 -5.98 16.36 -0.34
CA LEU A 56 -4.60 16.63 -0.74
C LEU A 56 -4.10 18.00 -0.27
N ALA A 57 -4.93 19.04 -0.33
CA ALA A 57 -4.59 20.38 0.16
C ALA A 57 -4.21 20.33 1.66
N ALA A 58 -5.04 19.67 2.47
CA ALA A 58 -4.75 19.46 3.89
C ALA A 58 -3.49 18.61 4.12
N ALA A 59 -3.29 17.52 3.35
CA ALA A 59 -2.10 16.69 3.48
C ALA A 59 -0.80 17.45 3.12
N CYS A 60 -0.79 18.23 2.04
CA CYS A 60 0.37 19.02 1.61
C CYS A 60 0.67 20.19 2.55
N ALA A 61 -0.37 20.81 3.12
CA ALA A 61 -0.25 21.84 4.16
C ALA A 61 0.29 21.29 5.49
N LEU A 62 -0.10 20.06 5.88
CA LEU A 62 0.43 19.40 7.09
C LEU A 62 1.88 18.96 6.91
N LYS A 63 2.25 18.41 5.74
CA LYS A 63 3.60 17.94 5.48
C LYS A 63 3.96 17.92 4.00
N TRP A 64 5.08 18.55 3.66
CA TRP A 64 5.59 18.66 2.28
C TRP A 64 5.80 17.30 1.59
N THR A 65 6.07 16.23 2.34
CA THR A 65 6.21 14.87 1.78
C THR A 65 4.90 14.29 1.20
N ALA A 66 3.76 14.96 1.34
CA ALA A 66 2.51 14.59 0.69
C ALA A 66 2.41 15.02 -0.79
N TRP A 67 3.19 16.00 -1.26
CA TRP A 67 3.11 16.51 -2.64
C TRP A 67 3.21 15.45 -3.76
N PRO A 68 3.99 14.35 -3.64
CA PRO A 68 3.98 13.25 -4.62
C PRO A 68 2.62 12.58 -4.83
N ALA A 69 1.67 12.73 -3.89
CA ALA A 69 0.31 12.21 -4.04
C ALA A 69 -0.53 12.97 -5.07
N VAL A 70 -0.20 14.25 -5.33
CA VAL A 70 -0.95 15.11 -6.25
C VAL A 70 -0.88 14.58 -7.69
N PRO A 71 0.28 14.35 -8.33
CA PRO A 71 0.33 13.76 -9.67
C PRO A 71 -0.27 12.34 -9.72
N VAL A 72 -0.18 11.56 -8.65
CA VAL A 72 -0.79 10.22 -8.57
C VAL A 72 -2.32 10.31 -8.62
N ALA A 73 -2.94 11.16 -7.81
CA ALA A 73 -4.38 11.36 -7.77
C ALA A 73 -4.92 12.06 -9.03
N VAL A 74 -4.14 12.98 -9.61
CA VAL A 74 -4.43 13.63 -10.89
C VAL A 74 -4.40 12.62 -12.04
N ALA A 75 -3.42 11.71 -12.09
CA ALA A 75 -3.37 10.64 -13.08
C ALA A 75 -4.53 9.63 -12.91
N LEU A 76 -4.86 9.25 -11.68
CA LEU A 76 -6.02 8.42 -11.37
C LEU A 76 -7.31 9.07 -11.89
N LEU A 77 -7.57 10.34 -11.53
CA LEU A 77 -8.75 11.07 -11.99
C LEU A 77 -8.76 11.30 -13.51
N ALA A 78 -7.59 11.47 -14.14
CA ALA A 78 -7.51 11.59 -15.60
C ALA A 78 -7.98 10.29 -16.28
N ALA A 79 -7.59 9.12 -15.76
CA ALA A 79 -8.01 7.82 -16.27
C ALA A 79 -9.47 7.48 -15.94
N VAL A 80 -9.94 7.70 -14.71
CA VAL A 80 -11.28 7.24 -14.29
C VAL A 80 -12.40 8.28 -14.47
N ALA A 81 -12.06 9.58 -14.60
CA ALA A 81 -13.02 10.70 -14.63
C ALA A 81 -12.67 11.81 -15.65
N GLY A 82 -11.61 11.64 -16.44
CA GLY A 82 -11.21 12.57 -17.50
C GLY A 82 -10.48 13.84 -17.06
N ARG A 83 -9.89 14.54 -18.04
CA ARG A 83 -8.99 15.70 -17.82
C ARG A 83 -9.62 16.82 -16.98
N ARG A 84 -10.93 17.10 -17.12
CA ARG A 84 -11.61 18.16 -16.34
C ARG A 84 -11.68 17.83 -14.85
N ALA A 85 -11.85 16.55 -14.49
CA ALA A 85 -11.83 16.11 -13.10
C ALA A 85 -10.41 16.16 -12.52
N ALA A 86 -9.41 15.73 -13.30
CA ALA A 86 -8.00 15.82 -12.95
C ALA A 86 -7.55 17.27 -12.66
N TRP A 87 -7.84 18.21 -13.57
CA TRP A 87 -7.54 19.63 -13.37
C TRP A 87 -8.30 20.25 -12.20
N ARG A 88 -9.57 19.88 -11.96
CA ARG A 88 -10.32 20.35 -10.78
C ARG A 88 -9.66 19.89 -9.48
N CYS A 89 -9.16 18.66 -9.41
CA CYS A 89 -8.44 18.15 -8.26
C CYS A 89 -7.12 18.89 -8.05
N ALA A 90 -6.31 19.04 -9.11
CA ALA A 90 -5.05 19.80 -9.07
C ALA A 90 -5.25 21.25 -8.60
N GLY A 91 -6.23 21.95 -9.21
CA GLY A 91 -6.56 23.33 -8.86
C GLY A 91 -6.95 23.48 -7.39
N VAL A 92 -7.93 22.70 -6.92
CA VAL A 92 -8.37 22.73 -5.50
C VAL A 92 -7.23 22.36 -4.53
N THR A 93 -6.36 21.42 -4.92
CA THR A 93 -5.18 21.07 -4.13
C THR A 93 -4.23 22.25 -3.97
N VAL A 94 -3.84 22.88 -5.08
CA VAL A 94 -2.89 23.99 -5.10
C VAL A 94 -3.47 25.21 -4.41
N THR A 95 -4.69 25.64 -4.75
CA THR A 95 -5.30 26.81 -4.10
C THR A 95 -5.50 26.61 -2.61
N GLY A 96 -5.92 25.40 -2.19
CA GLY A 96 -6.11 25.07 -0.78
C GLY A 96 -4.78 25.03 0.00
N ALA A 97 -3.76 24.34 -0.53
CA ALA A 97 -2.45 24.27 0.10
C ALA A 97 -1.77 25.65 0.17
N THR A 98 -1.80 26.43 -0.92
CA THR A 98 -1.26 27.79 -0.94
C THR A 98 -2.00 28.70 0.03
N ALA A 99 -3.34 28.66 0.13
CA ALA A 99 -4.09 29.46 1.09
C ALA A 99 -3.75 29.12 2.55
N LEU A 100 -3.60 27.83 2.88
CA LEU A 100 -3.19 27.39 4.23
C LEU A 100 -1.74 27.77 4.58
N MET A 101 -0.85 27.85 3.59
CA MET A 101 0.57 28.20 3.78
C MET A 101 0.85 29.70 3.60
N ALA A 102 -0.09 30.50 3.08
CA ALA A 102 0.11 31.91 2.73
C ALA A 102 0.67 32.77 3.88
N PRO A 103 0.21 32.65 5.15
CA PRO A 103 0.80 33.43 6.24
C PRO A 103 2.29 33.17 6.43
N TRP A 104 2.72 31.91 6.34
CA TRP A 104 4.13 31.51 6.52
C TRP A 104 5.01 31.83 5.31
N LEU A 105 4.44 31.75 4.10
CA LEU A 105 5.07 32.20 2.85
C LEU A 105 5.41 33.70 2.88
N VAL A 106 4.58 34.53 3.53
CA VAL A 106 4.80 35.98 3.64
C VAL A 106 5.65 36.33 4.87
N LEU A 107 5.30 35.81 6.05
CA LEU A 107 5.92 36.22 7.32
C LEU A 107 7.28 35.55 7.59
N ALA A 108 7.54 34.36 7.05
CA ALA A 108 8.74 33.58 7.34
C ALA A 108 9.29 32.73 6.16
N PRO A 109 9.42 33.28 4.93
CA PRO A 109 9.85 32.50 3.76
C PRO A 109 11.24 31.86 3.93
N GLY A 110 12.22 32.59 4.49
CA GLY A 110 13.58 32.08 4.73
C GLY A 110 13.62 30.88 5.69
N PRO A 111 13.05 30.99 6.92
CA PRO A 111 12.87 29.85 7.82
C PRO A 111 12.09 28.68 7.18
N MET A 112 11.03 28.96 6.42
CA MET A 112 10.24 27.92 5.75
C MET A 112 11.07 27.17 4.72
N VAL A 113 11.86 27.85 3.87
CA VAL A 113 12.76 27.20 2.89
C VAL A 113 13.83 26.35 3.58
N ARG A 114 14.40 26.82 4.69
CA ARG A 114 15.38 26.04 5.47
C ARG A 114 14.77 24.75 6.04
N GLN A 115 13.55 24.80 6.58
CA GLN A 115 12.86 23.63 7.14
C GLN A 115 12.32 22.66 6.06
N VAL A 116 11.75 23.19 4.97
CA VAL A 116 11.08 22.40 3.93
C VAL A 116 12.07 21.76 2.95
N PHE A 117 13.17 22.45 2.60
CA PHE A 117 14.11 21.98 1.57
C PHE A 117 15.50 21.69 2.13
N ALA A 118 16.13 22.63 2.85
CA ALA A 118 17.53 22.45 3.27
C ALA A 118 17.70 21.30 4.27
N PHE A 119 16.83 21.20 5.29
CA PHE A 119 16.86 20.14 6.30
C PHE A 119 16.76 18.71 5.72
N PRO A 120 15.76 18.33 4.90
CA PRO A 120 15.69 16.97 4.32
C PRO A 120 16.79 16.66 3.29
N LEU A 121 17.40 17.70 2.68
CA LEU A 121 18.59 17.56 1.83
C LEU A 121 19.90 17.44 2.62
N GLY A 122 19.89 17.57 3.95
CA GLY A 122 21.10 17.55 4.78
C GLY A 122 21.93 18.85 4.72
N LEU A 123 21.36 19.92 4.16
CA LEU A 123 21.96 21.26 4.03
C LEU A 123 21.57 22.22 5.17
N GLY A 124 20.79 21.74 6.14
CA GLY A 124 20.44 22.50 7.34
C GLY A 124 21.49 22.36 8.44
N GLU A 125 21.67 23.42 9.24
CA GLU A 125 22.56 23.49 10.41
C GLU A 125 22.37 22.31 11.39
N TRP A 126 21.13 21.86 11.55
CA TRP A 126 20.71 20.90 12.57
C TRP A 126 20.65 19.48 12.01
N ARG A 127 21.52 18.60 12.51
CA ARG A 127 21.49 17.16 12.19
C ARG A 127 20.31 16.49 12.91
N THR A 128 19.50 15.70 12.18
CA THR A 128 18.41 14.93 12.81
C THR A 128 18.97 13.83 13.72
N PRO A 129 18.55 13.73 15.00
CA PRO A 129 19.07 12.73 15.93
C PRO A 129 18.60 11.31 15.58
N ALA A 130 17.40 11.19 14.99
CA ALA A 130 16.88 9.95 14.43
C ALA A 130 17.45 9.66 13.02
N ALA A 131 18.75 9.91 12.85
CA ALA A 131 19.50 9.53 11.65
C ALA A 131 19.42 8.02 11.41
N SER A 132 19.48 7.58 10.15
CA SER A 132 19.34 6.17 9.79
C SER A 132 20.22 5.85 8.59
N PRO A 133 20.95 4.71 8.57
CA PRO A 133 21.87 4.33 7.49
C PRO A 133 21.12 3.82 6.25
N LEU A 134 20.29 4.69 5.66
CA LEU A 134 19.57 4.43 4.41
C LEU A 134 20.47 4.72 3.19
N PRO A 135 20.25 4.09 2.03
CA PRO A 135 21.16 4.19 0.88
C PRO A 135 21.55 5.63 0.48
N GLY A 136 20.59 6.55 0.42
CA GLY A 136 20.85 7.97 0.10
C GLY A 136 21.71 8.70 1.14
N ARG A 137 21.55 8.36 2.43
CA ARG A 137 22.43 8.87 3.49
C ARG A 137 23.84 8.30 3.35
N LEU A 138 23.97 6.99 3.14
CA LEU A 138 25.26 6.31 3.01
C LEU A 138 26.05 6.87 1.83
N LEU A 139 25.41 7.06 0.67
CA LEU A 139 25.97 7.78 -0.47
C LEU A 139 26.38 9.20 -0.10
N ALA A 140 25.52 9.98 0.56
CA ALA A 140 25.85 11.34 0.99
C ALA A 140 27.00 11.45 2.01
N HIS A 141 27.37 10.36 2.71
CA HIS A 141 28.55 10.33 3.59
C HIS A 141 29.87 10.13 2.84
N LEU A 142 29.83 9.81 1.54
CA LEU A 142 31.01 9.77 0.66
C LEU A 142 31.43 11.16 0.16
N GLY A 143 30.94 12.23 0.80
CA GLY A 143 31.19 13.62 0.41
C GLY A 143 30.36 14.10 -0.79
N THR A 144 30.76 15.23 -1.38
CA THR A 144 29.96 15.99 -2.36
C THR A 144 29.50 15.17 -3.56
N GLY A 145 30.37 14.34 -4.15
CA GLY A 145 30.00 13.47 -5.28
C GLY A 145 28.99 12.38 -4.91
N GLY A 146 29.07 11.86 -3.69
CA GLY A 146 28.10 10.91 -3.15
C GLY A 146 26.74 11.56 -2.84
N TRP A 147 26.73 12.81 -2.36
CA TRP A 147 25.50 13.59 -2.18
C TRP A 147 24.79 13.86 -3.52
N TRP A 148 25.53 14.26 -4.56
CA TRP A 148 24.98 14.43 -5.91
C TRP A 148 24.49 13.10 -6.49
N SER A 149 25.18 11.99 -6.23
CA SER A 149 24.73 10.64 -6.62
C SER A 149 23.40 10.25 -5.95
N ALA A 150 23.24 10.53 -4.66
CA ALA A 150 21.98 10.31 -3.94
C ALA A 150 20.84 11.14 -4.51
N LEU A 151 21.08 12.43 -4.80
CA LEU A 151 20.10 13.33 -5.42
C LEU A 151 19.74 12.90 -6.85
N ALA A 152 20.72 12.47 -7.66
CA ALA A 152 20.47 11.94 -9.00
C ALA A 152 19.59 10.69 -8.97
N LEU A 153 19.88 9.73 -8.07
CA LEU A 153 19.03 8.54 -7.89
C LEU A 153 17.62 8.90 -7.39
N LEU A 154 17.49 9.87 -6.48
CA LEU A 154 16.20 10.37 -6.00
C LEU A 154 15.37 10.98 -7.15
N LEU A 155 15.99 11.80 -7.99
CA LEU A 155 15.34 12.38 -9.17
C LEU A 155 14.98 11.33 -10.23
N LEU A 156 15.85 10.35 -10.48
CA LEU A 156 15.58 9.22 -11.38
C LEU A 156 14.42 8.35 -10.86
N GLY A 157 14.36 8.08 -9.55
CA GLY A 157 13.26 7.35 -8.92
C GLY A 157 11.92 8.09 -9.03
N GLY A 158 11.91 9.40 -8.74
CA GLY A 158 10.73 10.25 -8.95
C GLY A 158 10.30 10.31 -10.42
N GLY A 159 11.26 10.44 -11.33
CA GLY A 159 11.05 10.42 -12.78
C GLY A 159 10.48 9.10 -13.28
N ALA A 160 10.98 7.96 -12.79
CA ALA A 160 10.45 6.63 -13.11
C ALA A 160 8.99 6.48 -12.65
N VAL A 161 8.64 6.96 -11.45
CA VAL A 161 7.25 6.97 -10.98
C VAL A 161 6.37 7.88 -11.85
N ALA A 162 6.83 9.09 -12.21
CA ALA A 162 6.11 10.00 -13.10
C ALA A 162 5.88 9.40 -14.50
N VAL A 163 6.91 8.79 -15.11
CA VAL A 163 6.80 8.05 -16.37
C VAL A 163 5.83 6.86 -16.24
N SER A 164 5.80 6.17 -15.09
CA SER A 164 4.84 5.10 -14.84
C SER A 164 3.38 5.58 -14.76
N LEU A 165 3.15 6.81 -14.28
CA LEU A 165 1.83 7.45 -14.22
C LEU A 165 1.34 7.85 -15.62
N VAL A 166 2.24 8.34 -16.49
CA VAL A 166 1.90 8.71 -17.88
C VAL A 166 1.70 7.47 -18.75
N ARG A 167 2.61 6.48 -18.69
CA ARG A 167 2.59 5.31 -19.59
C ARG A 167 1.54 4.25 -19.22
N ARG A 168 1.11 4.16 -17.95
CA ARG A 168 0.17 3.14 -17.45
C ARG A 168 -0.68 3.69 -16.29
N PRO A 169 -1.44 4.79 -16.45
CA PRO A 169 -2.09 5.49 -15.34
C PRO A 169 -2.93 4.56 -14.46
N PRO A 170 -2.92 4.76 -13.12
CA PRO A 170 -3.69 3.92 -12.21
C PRO A 170 -5.20 4.08 -12.46
N THR A 171 -5.93 2.97 -12.44
CA THR A 171 -7.38 2.90 -12.70
C THR A 171 -8.22 2.72 -11.45
N ASP A 172 -7.59 2.55 -10.29
CA ASP A 172 -8.22 2.28 -9.01
C ASP A 172 -7.35 2.79 -7.84
N ALA A 173 -7.90 2.73 -6.62
CA ALA A 173 -7.24 3.25 -5.41
C ALA A 173 -6.00 2.43 -5.00
N VAL A 174 -5.92 1.13 -5.29
CA VAL A 174 -4.77 0.29 -4.94
C VAL A 174 -3.62 0.54 -5.91
N ALA A 175 -3.88 0.54 -7.23
CA ALA A 175 -2.88 0.86 -8.24
C ALA A 175 -2.31 2.28 -8.12
N ALA A 176 -3.08 3.21 -7.54
CA ALA A 176 -2.61 4.54 -7.17
C ALA A 176 -1.80 4.53 -5.86
N ALA A 177 -2.30 3.86 -4.82
CA ALA A 177 -1.61 3.73 -3.53
C ALA A 177 -0.26 3.03 -3.66
N ASP A 178 -0.15 1.98 -4.47
CA ASP A 178 1.10 1.27 -4.77
C ASP A 178 2.14 2.21 -5.39
N ARG A 179 1.74 3.05 -6.35
CA ARG A 179 2.66 4.02 -6.98
C ARG A 179 3.12 5.10 -6.01
N LEU A 180 2.21 5.61 -5.18
CA LEU A 180 2.54 6.59 -4.17
C LEU A 180 3.43 5.96 -3.08
N ALA A 181 3.17 4.72 -2.69
CA ALA A 181 4.00 3.97 -1.75
C ALA A 181 5.41 3.71 -2.31
N VAL A 182 5.54 3.29 -3.58
CA VAL A 182 6.84 3.14 -4.24
C VAL A 182 7.58 4.48 -4.33
N GLY A 183 6.90 5.56 -4.74
CA GLY A 183 7.50 6.90 -4.81
C GLY A 183 7.98 7.42 -3.45
N LEU A 184 7.17 7.25 -2.40
CA LEU A 184 7.54 7.62 -1.03
C LEU A 184 8.66 6.74 -0.47
N ALA A 185 8.64 5.42 -0.72
CA ALA A 185 9.70 4.51 -0.30
C ALA A 185 11.04 4.86 -0.97
N LEU A 186 11.05 5.08 -2.29
CA LEU A 186 12.22 5.57 -3.02
C LEU A 186 12.70 6.91 -2.43
N ALA A 187 11.78 7.86 -2.19
CA ALA A 187 12.13 9.16 -1.61
C ALA A 187 12.78 9.04 -0.23
N PHE A 188 12.23 8.22 0.67
CA PHE A 188 12.77 8.05 2.03
C PHE A 188 14.07 7.23 2.07
N LEU A 189 14.26 6.28 1.15
CA LEU A 189 15.51 5.52 1.03
C LEU A 189 16.65 6.33 0.41
N LEU A 190 16.34 7.24 -0.53
CA LEU A 190 17.33 8.00 -1.32
C LEU A 190 17.57 9.43 -0.83
N ALA A 191 16.77 9.95 0.11
CA ALA A 191 17.01 11.26 0.72
C ALA A 191 18.33 11.29 1.53
N PRO A 192 19.22 12.29 1.33
CA PRO A 192 20.47 12.42 2.08
C PRO A 192 20.29 12.46 3.61
N ALA A 193 19.21 13.10 4.11
CA ALA A 193 18.87 13.15 5.53
C ALA A 193 17.81 12.09 5.96
N GLY A 194 17.71 10.97 5.24
CA GLY A 194 16.70 9.92 5.47
C GLY A 194 16.60 9.39 6.91
N ARG A 195 15.38 8.97 7.29
CA ARG A 195 15.00 8.43 8.62
C ARG A 195 14.15 7.17 8.41
N TYR A 196 14.46 6.05 9.06
CA TYR A 196 13.78 4.76 8.78
C TYR A 196 12.28 4.81 9.09
N GLY A 197 11.86 5.58 10.10
CA GLY A 197 10.46 5.64 10.55
C GLY A 197 9.47 6.13 9.49
N TYR A 198 9.91 6.89 8.48
CA TYR A 198 9.05 7.31 7.38
C TYR A 198 8.66 6.16 6.43
N LEU A 199 9.33 5.01 6.48
CA LEU A 199 8.94 3.81 5.73
C LEU A 199 7.63 3.18 6.25
N ALA A 200 7.18 3.53 7.46
CA ALA A 200 5.85 3.17 7.96
C ALA A 200 4.72 3.77 7.09
N LEU A 201 4.95 4.92 6.46
CA LEU A 201 3.94 5.65 5.68
C LEU A 201 3.59 4.97 4.34
N PRO A 202 4.55 4.61 3.45
CA PRO A 202 4.24 3.83 2.25
C PRO A 202 3.72 2.42 2.59
N LEU A 203 4.20 1.80 3.67
CA LEU A 203 3.71 0.50 4.13
C LEU A 203 2.24 0.59 4.57
N PHE A 204 1.90 1.51 5.46
CA PHE A 204 0.53 1.72 5.91
C PHE A 204 -0.37 2.05 4.74
N LEU A 205 0.03 2.97 3.86
CA LEU A 205 -0.72 3.35 2.67
C LEU A 205 -1.07 2.13 1.81
N ALA A 206 -0.07 1.32 1.42
CA ALA A 206 -0.28 0.16 0.56
C ALA A 206 -1.11 -0.96 1.24
N VAL A 207 -0.88 -1.23 2.53
CA VAL A 207 -1.60 -2.29 3.26
C VAL A 207 -3.03 -1.86 3.59
N PHE A 208 -3.22 -0.63 4.09
CA PHE A 208 -4.55 -0.10 4.43
C PHE A 208 -5.46 -0.01 3.21
N THR A 209 -5.00 0.51 2.07
CA THR A 209 -5.86 0.61 0.87
C THR A 209 -6.24 -0.75 0.33
N ARG A 210 -5.40 -1.78 0.45
CA ARG A 210 -5.73 -3.17 0.11
C ARG A 210 -6.74 -3.80 1.08
N LEU A 211 -6.67 -3.46 2.38
CA LEU A 211 -7.61 -3.92 3.40
C LEU A 211 -8.97 -3.20 3.36
N ALA A 212 -8.99 -1.95 2.91
CA ALA A 212 -10.19 -1.12 2.78
C ALA A 212 -10.88 -1.23 1.42
N SER A 213 -10.18 -1.71 0.38
CA SER A 213 -10.78 -1.95 -0.93
C SER A 213 -11.74 -3.14 -0.88
N PRO A 214 -12.95 -3.05 -1.45
CA PRO A 214 -13.84 -4.18 -1.60
C PRO A 214 -13.12 -5.29 -2.38
N ARG A 215 -13.04 -6.50 -1.81
CA ARG A 215 -12.60 -7.67 -2.55
C ARG A 215 -13.68 -8.02 -3.57
N THR A 216 -13.47 -7.67 -4.83
CA THR A 216 -14.25 -8.24 -5.94
C THR A 216 -14.18 -9.76 -5.81
N PRO A 217 -15.29 -10.49 -5.65
CA PRO A 217 -15.26 -11.94 -5.59
C PRO A 217 -14.66 -12.46 -6.90
N SER A 218 -13.51 -13.15 -6.81
CA SER A 218 -12.91 -13.74 -7.99
C SER A 218 -13.88 -14.79 -8.54
N PRO A 219 -14.23 -14.79 -9.83
CA PRO A 219 -15.15 -15.77 -10.42
C PRO A 219 -14.46 -17.13 -10.60
N ARG A 220 -14.01 -17.73 -9.48
CA ARG A 220 -13.33 -19.01 -9.43
C ARG A 220 -14.24 -20.07 -8.82
N ARG A 221 -14.95 -20.73 -9.73
CA ARG A 221 -15.43 -22.13 -9.63
C ARG A 221 -16.48 -22.47 -8.55
N PRO A 222 -17.72 -21.96 -8.66
CA PRO A 222 -18.90 -22.79 -8.40
C PRO A 222 -18.86 -24.08 -9.26
N ALA A 223 -18.42 -23.93 -10.52
CA ALA A 223 -18.36 -25.01 -11.50
C ALA A 223 -17.45 -26.21 -11.12
N ALA A 224 -16.40 -26.03 -10.32
CA ALA A 224 -15.58 -27.18 -9.89
C ALA A 224 -16.19 -27.93 -8.70
N ALA A 225 -16.90 -27.24 -7.80
CA ALA A 225 -17.71 -27.90 -6.78
C ALA A 225 -18.86 -28.70 -7.43
N ALA A 226 -19.54 -28.11 -8.42
CA ALA A 226 -20.58 -28.79 -9.20
C ALA A 226 -20.02 -29.99 -10.00
N ALA A 227 -18.87 -29.85 -10.68
CA ALA A 227 -18.24 -30.94 -11.40
C ALA A 227 -17.74 -32.07 -10.47
N ALA A 228 -17.21 -31.74 -9.29
CA ALA A 228 -16.82 -32.73 -8.30
C ALA A 228 -18.04 -33.47 -7.71
N ALA A 229 -19.14 -32.76 -7.44
CA ALA A 229 -20.39 -33.37 -6.99
C ALA A 229 -20.98 -34.31 -8.06
N ALA A 230 -20.97 -33.89 -9.35
CA ALA A 230 -21.40 -34.72 -10.46
C ALA A 230 -20.51 -35.96 -10.64
N ALA A 231 -19.18 -35.83 -10.49
CA ALA A 231 -18.26 -36.95 -10.55
C ALA A 231 -18.48 -37.97 -9.41
N SER A 232 -18.71 -37.49 -8.18
CA SER A 232 -19.06 -38.36 -7.05
C SER A 232 -20.42 -39.06 -7.21
N ALA A 233 -21.38 -38.40 -7.87
CA ALA A 233 -22.69 -38.99 -8.19
C ALA A 233 -22.65 -40.03 -9.34
N ALA A 234 -21.59 -40.01 -10.16
CA ALA A 234 -21.43 -40.89 -11.32
C ALA A 234 -20.70 -42.22 -11.00
N LEU A 235 -20.25 -42.43 -9.77
CA LEU A 235 -19.61 -43.67 -9.32
C LEU A 235 -20.67 -44.75 -9.02
N PRO A 236 -20.71 -45.88 -9.76
CA PRO A 236 -21.68 -46.93 -9.49
C PRO A 236 -21.43 -47.57 -8.11
N SER A 237 -22.48 -47.68 -7.29
CA SER A 237 -22.42 -48.34 -5.99
C SER A 237 -22.12 -49.84 -6.17
N ALA A 238 -20.87 -50.25 -5.94
CA ALA A 238 -20.42 -51.62 -6.12
C ALA A 238 -21.28 -52.61 -5.32
N THR A 239 -21.88 -53.58 -6.02
CA THR A 239 -22.86 -54.49 -5.44
C THR A 239 -22.23 -55.47 -4.45
N ARG A 240 -22.73 -55.42 -3.21
CA ARG A 240 -22.30 -56.25 -2.08
C ARG A 240 -22.56 -57.74 -2.38
N ARG A 241 -21.52 -58.48 -2.78
CA ARG A 241 -21.62 -59.95 -2.95
C ARG A 241 -22.07 -60.61 -1.62
N PRO A 242 -23.01 -61.57 -1.66
CA PRO A 242 -23.38 -62.34 -0.47
C PRO A 242 -22.26 -63.30 -0.06
N ARG A 243 -22.19 -63.64 1.24
CA ARG A 243 -21.37 -64.75 1.73
C ARG A 243 -22.01 -66.08 1.32
N ALA A 244 -21.27 -66.93 0.61
CA ALA A 244 -21.57 -68.36 0.51
C ALA A 244 -21.11 -69.08 1.80
N SER A 245 -21.80 -70.17 2.16
CA SER A 245 -21.51 -70.97 3.36
C SER A 245 -21.69 -72.46 3.09
N ALA A 246 -20.59 -73.21 3.11
CA ALA A 246 -20.48 -74.68 3.10
C ALA A 246 -18.97 -75.04 3.09
N ALA A 247 -18.49 -76.19 3.56
CA ALA A 247 -18.99 -77.16 4.54
C ALA A 247 -17.82 -78.07 4.96
N ALA A 248 -18.01 -78.87 6.01
CA ALA A 248 -17.14 -79.98 6.44
C ALA A 248 -18.04 -81.16 6.88
N PRO A 249 -17.54 -82.39 7.15
CA PRO A 249 -16.16 -82.88 7.17
C PRO A 249 -15.92 -84.21 6.39
N ALA A 250 -14.67 -84.71 6.37
CA ALA A 250 -14.32 -86.14 6.23
C ALA A 250 -12.83 -86.38 6.61
N ASP A 251 -12.48 -87.56 7.15
CA ASP A 251 -11.16 -87.95 7.68
C ASP A 251 -11.13 -89.51 7.89
N PRO A 252 -9.99 -90.24 8.05
CA PRO A 252 -8.56 -89.93 7.82
C PRO A 252 -7.99 -90.71 6.59
N PRO A 253 -7.20 -91.85 6.62
CA PRO A 253 -6.56 -92.66 7.67
C PRO A 253 -5.02 -92.93 7.56
N VAL A 254 -4.37 -93.04 8.74
CA VAL A 254 -3.28 -93.98 9.16
C VAL A 254 -2.27 -94.56 8.14
N LEU A 255 -0.96 -94.32 8.37
CA LEU A 255 0.07 -95.38 8.51
C LEU A 255 1.37 -94.88 9.18
N VAL A 256 2.19 -95.80 9.66
CA VAL A 256 3.41 -95.59 10.49
C VAL A 256 4.62 -96.25 9.84
N SER A 257 5.81 -95.64 9.94
CA SER A 257 7.13 -96.30 9.87
C SER A 257 8.23 -95.44 10.52
N ALA A 258 9.23 -96.10 11.09
CA ALA A 258 10.46 -95.52 11.68
C ALA A 258 11.65 -95.66 10.69
N PRO A 259 12.96 -95.63 11.05
CA PRO A 259 13.61 -95.81 12.35
C PRO A 259 13.71 -94.55 13.23
#